data_AF-V4NIM0-F1
#
_entry.id   AF-V4NIM0-F1
#
_cell.length_a   1.000
_cell.length_b   1.000
_cell.length_c   1.000
_cell.angle_alpha   90.00
_cell.angle_beta   90.00
_cell.angle_gamma   90.00
#
_symmetry.space_group_name_H-M   'P 1'
#
loop_
_entity.id
_entity.type
_entity.pdbx_description
1 polymer ?
#
loop_
_entity_poly.entity_id
_entity_poly.type
_entity_poly.pdbx_seq_one_letter_code
_entity_poly.pdbx_strand_id
1 'polypeptide(L)'
;MSPASNNEPVELNHTDSASGDEPEVAILCEETPGKLRRDIASGQSNDTARLIRFVVSPEGALTPDLAQKLPGRGLWVASERAALENAIKRNIFSKAAKRQVKATPDLIPLVHDLLRRRCLDLLGLARREGGVINGFEKVLTSVKSGKAAWLIEASDGAEDGRNKLLAAARAVNIPVAGLFSNDELSVAMGQENAIHAALLGGRRVQRWAAEMARLSGFEPLTPPDWGRGRFSEPSTRERGRPSAVGQQKPSSSEAVGQQKPSSSEAVGQHKPSSSEAVGQQKPSSSEAVGQSGDTSP
;
A
#
# COMPACT_ATOMS: atom_id res chain seq x y z
N MET A 1 20.53 -1.89 89.06
CA MET A 1 20.80 -3.33 88.87
C MET A 1 20.21 -3.72 87.51
N SER A 2 21.05 -3.99 86.51
CA SER A 2 20.71 -4.66 85.23
C SER A 2 20.64 -6.19 85.45
N PRO A 3 20.46 -7.07 84.43
CA PRO A 3 19.95 -6.98 83.04
C PRO A 3 18.83 -8.06 82.79
N ALA A 4 18.21 -8.32 81.63
CA ALA A 4 18.70 -8.77 80.31
C ALA A 4 17.54 -8.59 79.28
N SER A 5 17.73 -8.01 78.09
CA SER A 5 18.35 -8.54 76.86
C SER A 5 17.80 -9.89 76.41
N ASN A 6 16.94 -9.88 75.39
CA ASN A 6 17.13 -10.78 74.24
C ASN A 6 16.44 -10.27 72.96
N ASN A 7 17.11 -10.61 71.87
CA ASN A 7 17.08 -10.08 70.51
C ASN A 7 16.00 -10.68 69.59
N GLU A 8 15.59 -9.84 68.62
CA GLU A 8 15.26 -10.11 67.20
C GLU A 8 14.06 -10.99 66.78
N PRO A 9 13.53 -10.82 65.55
CA PRO A 9 13.45 -9.62 64.69
C PRO A 9 12.02 -9.32 64.18
N VAL A 10 11.84 -8.09 63.70
CA VAL A 10 10.63 -7.57 63.06
C VAL A 10 10.71 -7.83 61.55
N GLU A 11 9.84 -8.68 61.00
CA GLU A 11 9.59 -8.71 59.56
C GLU A 11 8.55 -7.64 59.19
N LEU A 12 9.06 -6.54 58.65
CA LEU A 12 8.30 -5.52 57.94
C LEU A 12 8.11 -5.97 56.48
N ASN A 13 6.97 -6.59 56.18
CA ASN A 13 6.56 -6.79 54.79
C ASN A 13 5.90 -5.51 54.25
N HIS A 14 6.73 -4.63 53.68
CA HIS A 14 6.31 -3.68 52.67
C HIS A 14 6.70 -4.24 51.31
N THR A 15 5.73 -4.44 50.42
CA THR A 15 5.62 -3.71 49.14
C THR A 15 4.57 -4.37 48.25
N ASP A 16 3.79 -3.50 47.61
CA ASP A 16 2.79 -3.77 46.58
C ASP A 16 3.17 -4.94 45.65
N SER A 17 2.39 -6.01 45.74
CA SER A 17 2.21 -6.91 44.60
C SER A 17 1.20 -6.28 43.65
N ALA A 18 1.65 -5.28 42.90
CA ALA A 18 0.97 -4.85 41.68
C ALA A 18 0.97 -6.05 40.73
N SER A 19 -0.19 -6.68 40.59
CA SER A 19 -0.50 -7.59 39.50
C SER A 19 -0.09 -6.94 38.19
N GLY A 20 0.92 -7.52 37.54
CA GLY A 20 1.30 -7.18 36.19
C GLY A 20 0.18 -7.58 35.25
N ASP A 21 -0.78 -6.67 35.06
CA ASP A 21 -1.58 -6.61 33.85
C ASP A 21 -0.62 -6.23 32.71
N GLU A 22 0.06 -7.23 32.17
CA GLU A 22 0.66 -7.14 30.83
C GLU A 22 -0.48 -6.72 29.88
N PRO A 23 -0.38 -5.57 29.19
CA PRO A 23 -1.39 -5.23 28.21
C PRO A 23 -1.19 -6.14 27.01
N GLU A 24 -1.90 -7.27 27.00
CA GLU A 24 -2.14 -8.06 25.80
C GLU A 24 -3.04 -7.22 24.88
N VAL A 25 -2.44 -6.26 24.17
CA VAL A 25 -3.11 -5.56 23.08
C VAL A 25 -3.12 -6.52 21.90
N ALA A 26 -4.01 -7.50 21.94
CA ALA A 26 -4.49 -8.15 20.74
C ALA A 26 -5.16 -7.06 19.90
N ILE A 27 -4.45 -6.54 18.89
CA ILE A 27 -5.07 -5.75 17.81
C ILE A 27 -5.90 -6.72 16.98
N LEU A 28 -7.02 -7.16 17.55
CA LEU A 28 -8.16 -7.63 16.80
C LEU A 28 -8.92 -6.36 16.44
N CYS A 29 -8.54 -5.76 15.31
CA CYS A 29 -9.46 -4.92 14.57
C CYS A 29 -10.69 -5.79 14.28
N GLU A 30 -11.74 -5.69 15.10
CA GLU A 30 -13.02 -6.29 14.77
C GLU A 30 -13.52 -5.64 13.48
N GLU A 31 -13.31 -6.33 12.36
CA GLU A 31 -13.82 -5.94 11.05
C GLU A 31 -15.35 -6.02 11.11
N THR A 32 -15.99 -4.89 11.41
CA THR A 32 -17.43 -4.78 11.16
C THR A 32 -17.62 -4.93 9.66
N PRO A 33 -18.37 -5.94 9.16
CA PRO A 33 -18.41 -6.22 7.73
C PRO A 33 -18.88 -5.00 6.97
N GLY A 34 -18.02 -4.45 6.11
CA GLY A 34 -18.34 -3.31 5.30
C GLY A 34 -19.49 -3.64 4.35
N LYS A 35 -20.14 -2.59 3.84
CA LYS A 35 -21.21 -2.73 2.86
C LYS A 35 -20.72 -3.54 1.66
N LEU A 36 -21.35 -4.66 1.35
CA LEU A 36 -20.97 -5.46 0.18
C LEU A 36 -21.45 -4.81 -1.12
N ARG A 37 -20.63 -4.94 -2.15
CA ARG A 37 -20.87 -4.42 -3.50
C ARG A 37 -20.36 -5.39 -4.55
N ARG A 38 -21.10 -5.53 -5.64
CA ARG A 38 -20.72 -6.37 -6.77
C ARG A 38 -19.70 -5.65 -7.63
N ASP A 39 -18.51 -6.22 -7.74
CA ASP A 39 -17.52 -5.81 -8.72
C ASP A 39 -18.04 -6.12 -10.13
N ILE A 40 -18.09 -5.13 -11.00
CA ILE A 40 -18.60 -5.28 -12.36
C ILE A 40 -17.63 -6.07 -13.25
N ALA A 41 -16.34 -6.12 -12.91
CA ALA A 41 -15.31 -6.80 -13.69
C ALA A 41 -15.31 -8.31 -13.42
N SER A 42 -15.28 -8.72 -12.15
CA SER A 42 -15.31 -10.13 -11.74
C SER A 42 -16.72 -10.70 -11.57
N GLY A 43 -17.72 -9.86 -11.29
CA GLY A 43 -19.07 -10.27 -10.93
C GLY A 43 -19.23 -10.74 -9.48
N GLN A 44 -18.15 -10.77 -8.68
CA GLN A 44 -18.15 -11.18 -7.28
C GLN A 44 -18.60 -10.04 -6.36
N SER A 45 -19.16 -10.38 -5.20
CA SER A 45 -19.50 -9.39 -4.15
C SER A 45 -18.35 -9.25 -3.17
N ASN A 46 -17.80 -8.06 -3.05
CA ASN A 46 -16.66 -7.73 -2.20
C ASN A 46 -17.01 -6.62 -1.21
N ASP A 47 -16.21 -6.48 -0.17
CA ASP A 47 -16.28 -5.33 0.73
C ASP A 47 -15.97 -4.05 -0.07
N THR A 48 -16.79 -3.01 0.12
CA THR A 48 -16.56 -1.67 -0.42
C THR A 48 -15.16 -1.12 -0.10
N ALA A 49 -14.55 -1.54 1.02
CA ALA A 49 -13.17 -1.18 1.37
C ALA A 49 -12.13 -1.63 0.32
N ARG A 50 -12.45 -2.63 -0.51
CA ARG A 50 -11.58 -3.16 -1.58
C ARG A 50 -12.00 -2.74 -2.98
N LEU A 51 -13.02 -1.89 -3.09
CA LEU A 51 -13.55 -1.47 -4.38
C LEU A 51 -13.39 0.04 -4.57
N ILE A 52 -13.24 0.43 -5.83
CA ILE A 52 -13.36 1.81 -6.26
C ILE A 52 -14.72 2.01 -6.91
N ARG A 53 -15.44 3.04 -6.47
CA ARG A 53 -16.65 3.50 -7.13
C ARG A 53 -16.29 4.39 -8.31
N PHE A 54 -16.95 4.18 -9.42
CA PHE A 54 -16.98 5.07 -10.56
C PHE A 54 -18.41 5.51 -10.84
N VAL A 55 -18.55 6.72 -11.36
CA VAL A 55 -19.80 7.29 -11.83
C VAL A 55 -19.61 7.72 -13.26
N VAL A 56 -20.68 7.71 -14.05
CA VAL A 56 -20.63 8.22 -15.43
C VAL A 56 -21.28 9.60 -15.45
N SER A 57 -20.57 10.61 -15.94
CA SER A 57 -21.08 11.98 -16.08
C SER A 57 -22.23 12.07 -17.09
N PRO A 58 -23.00 13.17 -17.12
CA PRO A 58 -24.02 13.38 -18.15
C PRO A 58 -23.46 13.25 -19.58
N GLU A 59 -22.24 13.72 -19.81
CA GLU A 59 -21.50 13.69 -21.09
C GLU A 59 -20.94 12.31 -21.44
N GLY A 60 -21.13 11.31 -20.57
CA GLY A 60 -20.67 9.94 -20.77
C GLY A 60 -19.23 9.68 -20.33
N ALA A 61 -18.59 10.62 -19.63
CA ALA A 61 -17.23 10.42 -19.10
C ALA A 61 -17.24 9.54 -17.85
N LEU A 62 -16.27 8.63 -17.74
CA LEU A 62 -16.08 7.81 -16.55
C LEU A 62 -15.27 8.55 -15.49
N THR A 63 -15.84 8.76 -14.30
CA THR A 63 -15.24 9.55 -13.22
C THR A 63 -15.04 8.69 -11.97
N PRO A 64 -13.83 8.66 -11.37
CA PRO A 64 -13.61 7.98 -10.10
C PRO A 64 -14.26 8.76 -8.95
N ASP A 65 -14.96 8.05 -8.06
CA ASP A 65 -15.60 8.61 -6.87
C ASP A 65 -15.13 7.89 -5.60
N LEU A 66 -13.87 8.13 -5.24
CA LEU A 66 -13.22 7.48 -4.09
C LEU A 66 -13.88 7.84 -2.75
N ALA A 67 -14.53 9.01 -2.69
CA ALA A 67 -15.23 9.53 -1.51
C ALA A 67 -16.71 9.11 -1.44
N GLN A 68 -17.25 8.53 -2.52
CA GLN A 68 -18.65 8.10 -2.64
C GLN A 68 -19.65 9.25 -2.48
N LYS A 69 -19.31 10.43 -3.00
CA LYS A 69 -20.12 11.66 -2.86
C LYS A 69 -20.86 12.05 -4.13
N LEU A 70 -20.45 11.53 -5.29
CA LEU A 70 -21.05 11.93 -6.56
C LEU A 70 -22.45 11.30 -6.74
N PRO A 71 -23.44 12.04 -7.26
CA PRO A 71 -24.78 11.51 -7.49
C PRO A 71 -24.78 10.43 -8.59
N GLY A 72 -25.85 9.65 -8.67
CA GLY A 72 -26.09 8.69 -9.76
C GLY A 72 -25.68 7.24 -9.46
N ARG A 73 -25.78 6.39 -10.48
CA ARG A 73 -25.50 4.96 -10.37
C ARG A 73 -23.99 4.71 -10.24
N GLY A 74 -23.58 4.15 -9.10
CA GLY A 74 -22.21 3.72 -8.88
C GLY A 74 -21.89 2.40 -9.58
N LEU A 75 -20.76 2.37 -10.27
CA LEU A 75 -20.14 1.18 -10.86
C LEU A 75 -18.91 0.84 -10.02
N TRP A 76 -18.77 -0.40 -9.57
CA TRP A 76 -17.74 -0.78 -8.62
C TRP A 76 -16.74 -1.72 -9.27
N VAL A 77 -15.45 -1.42 -9.14
CA VAL A 77 -14.36 -2.28 -9.63
C VAL A 77 -13.39 -2.57 -8.48
N ALA A 78 -12.80 -3.76 -8.46
CA ALA A 78 -11.72 -4.08 -7.53
C ALA A 78 -10.63 -3.00 -7.57
N SER A 79 -10.07 -2.66 -6.41
CA SER A 79 -9.04 -1.63 -6.27
C SER A 79 -7.68 -2.12 -6.74
N GLU A 80 -7.61 -2.63 -7.96
CA GLU A 80 -6.44 -3.19 -8.59
C GLU A 80 -6.28 -2.59 -9.98
N ARG A 81 -5.04 -2.20 -10.32
CA ARG A 81 -4.70 -1.64 -11.63
C ARG A 81 -5.15 -2.57 -12.76
N ALA A 82 -4.82 -3.85 -12.67
CA ALA A 82 -5.18 -4.85 -13.68
C ALA A 82 -6.71 -5.04 -13.82
N ALA A 83 -7.47 -4.98 -12.72
CA ALA A 83 -8.92 -5.08 -12.77
C ALA A 83 -9.54 -3.89 -13.51
N LEU A 84 -9.04 -2.67 -13.24
CA LEU A 84 -9.49 -1.45 -13.90
C LEU A 84 -9.13 -1.45 -15.40
N GLU A 85 -7.90 -1.81 -15.75
CA GLU A 85 -7.46 -1.97 -17.15
C GLU A 85 -8.35 -2.96 -17.90
N ASN A 86 -8.62 -4.13 -17.30
CA ASN A 86 -9.49 -5.13 -17.90
C ASN A 86 -10.93 -4.63 -18.08
N ALA A 87 -11.46 -3.90 -17.10
CA ALA A 87 -12.80 -3.33 -17.18
C ALA A 87 -12.94 -2.30 -18.31
N ILE A 88 -11.90 -1.46 -18.52
CA ILE A 88 -11.82 -0.50 -19.63
C ILE A 88 -11.70 -1.24 -20.96
N LYS A 89 -10.71 -2.12 -21.10
CA LYS A 89 -10.40 -2.85 -22.34
C LYS A 89 -11.59 -3.69 -22.84
N ARG A 90 -12.32 -4.34 -21.94
CA ARG A 90 -13.49 -5.18 -22.27
C ARG A 90 -14.81 -4.41 -22.37
N ASN A 91 -14.75 -3.09 -22.26
CA ASN A 91 -15.88 -2.17 -22.29
C ASN A 91 -16.99 -2.53 -21.28
N ILE A 92 -16.58 -2.97 -20.08
CA ILE A 92 -17.48 -3.44 -19.01
C ILE A 92 -18.30 -2.28 -18.45
N PHE A 93 -17.70 -1.09 -18.34
CA PHE A 93 -18.39 0.11 -17.85
C PHE A 93 -19.60 0.48 -18.72
N SER A 94 -19.46 0.47 -20.06
CA SER A 94 -20.59 0.76 -20.95
C SER A 94 -21.73 -0.26 -20.80
N LYS A 95 -21.38 -1.54 -20.70
CA LYS A 95 -22.35 -2.63 -20.48
C LYS A 95 -23.08 -2.47 -19.15
N ALA A 96 -22.35 -2.19 -18.07
CA ALA A 96 -22.92 -2.03 -16.74
C ALA A 96 -23.74 -0.74 -16.58
N ALA A 97 -23.35 0.33 -17.30
CA ALA A 97 -24.07 1.60 -17.36
C ALA A 97 -25.29 1.57 -18.30
N LYS A 98 -25.39 0.57 -19.19
CA LYS A 98 -26.38 0.48 -20.27
C LYS A 98 -26.37 1.70 -21.20
N ARG A 99 -25.20 2.34 -21.36
CA ARG A 99 -24.96 3.47 -22.27
C ARG A 99 -23.49 3.52 -22.65
N GLN A 100 -23.14 4.29 -23.69
CA GLN A 100 -21.75 4.51 -24.04
C GLN A 100 -21.03 5.26 -22.92
N VAL A 101 -19.89 4.73 -22.49
CA VAL A 101 -19.01 5.32 -21.47
C VAL A 101 -17.62 5.49 -22.07
N LYS A 102 -17.03 6.67 -21.88
CA LYS A 102 -15.66 6.98 -22.31
C LYS A 102 -14.75 7.05 -21.09
N ALA A 103 -13.76 6.16 -21.04
CA ALA A 103 -12.64 6.27 -20.12
C ALA A 103 -11.55 7.11 -20.79
N THR A 104 -11.04 8.12 -20.10
CA THR A 104 -9.92 8.92 -20.58
C THR A 104 -8.61 8.14 -20.44
N PRO A 105 -7.59 8.38 -21.29
CA PRO A 105 -6.31 7.66 -21.23
C PRO A 105 -5.58 7.82 -19.88
N ASP A 106 -5.81 8.93 -19.19
CA ASP A 106 -5.24 9.29 -17.89
C ASP A 106 -6.04 8.77 -16.68
N LEU A 107 -7.15 8.04 -16.89
CA LEU A 107 -8.02 7.59 -15.79
C LEU A 107 -7.28 6.75 -14.74
N ILE A 108 -6.39 5.85 -15.16
CA ILE A 108 -5.65 4.99 -14.22
C ILE A 108 -4.62 5.81 -13.42
N PRO A 109 -3.75 6.63 -14.04
CA PRO A 109 -2.94 7.61 -13.32
C PRO A 109 -3.74 8.49 -12.36
N LEU A 110 -4.88 9.03 -12.81
CA LEU A 110 -5.75 9.85 -11.98
C LEU A 110 -6.24 9.11 -10.72
N VAL A 111 -6.69 7.87 -10.86
CA VAL A 111 -7.13 7.06 -9.71
C VAL A 111 -5.99 6.82 -8.73
N HIS A 112 -4.80 6.49 -9.23
CA HIS A 112 -3.60 6.31 -8.42
C HIS A 112 -3.27 7.58 -7.62
N ASP A 113 -3.20 8.73 -8.28
CA ASP A 113 -2.82 9.99 -7.64
C ASP A 113 -3.87 10.46 -6.62
N LEU A 114 -5.16 10.25 -6.93
CA LEU A 114 -6.25 10.52 -5.99
C LEU A 114 -6.18 9.60 -4.75
N LEU A 115 -5.81 8.32 -4.90
CA LEU A 115 -5.64 7.42 -3.76
C LEU A 115 -4.47 7.85 -2.88
N ARG A 116 -3.30 8.15 -3.48
CA ARG A 116 -2.13 8.70 -2.76
C ARG A 116 -2.52 9.95 -1.98
N ARG A 117 -3.17 10.91 -2.65
CA ARG A 117 -3.60 12.17 -2.03
C ARG A 117 -4.51 11.94 -0.83
N ARG A 118 -5.45 10.99 -0.92
CA ARG A 118 -6.38 10.68 0.17
C ARG A 118 -5.68 10.08 1.38
N CYS A 119 -4.69 9.22 1.19
CA CYS A 119 -3.87 8.70 2.29
C CYS A 119 -3.14 9.83 3.01
N LEU A 120 -2.53 10.76 2.27
CA LEU A 120 -1.83 11.94 2.80
C LEU A 120 -2.79 12.91 3.52
N ASP A 121 -3.95 13.22 2.94
CA ASP A 121 -4.95 14.10 3.56
C ASP A 121 -5.47 13.53 4.89
N LEU A 122 -5.70 12.21 4.95
CA LEU A 122 -6.10 11.53 6.19
C LEU A 122 -4.98 11.53 7.23
N LEU A 123 -3.72 11.39 6.79
CA LEU A 123 -2.58 11.46 7.69
C LEU A 123 -2.46 12.87 8.30
N GLY A 124 -2.61 13.91 7.50
CA GLY A 124 -2.64 15.30 7.98
C GLY A 124 -3.80 15.58 8.95
N LEU A 125 -4.98 15.00 8.70
CA LEU A 125 -6.10 15.04 9.65
C LEU A 125 -5.76 14.33 10.97
N ALA A 126 -5.20 13.13 10.90
CA ALA A 126 -4.80 12.38 12.09
C ALA A 126 -3.75 13.14 12.92
N ARG A 127 -2.78 13.81 12.26
CA ARG A 127 -1.78 14.66 12.91
C ARG A 127 -2.42 15.82 13.67
N ARG A 128 -3.38 16.54 13.06
CA ARG A 128 -4.11 17.63 13.73
C ARG A 128 -4.91 17.17 14.95
N GLU A 129 -5.30 15.91 14.97
CA GLU A 129 -6.02 15.27 16.08
C GLU A 129 -5.07 14.65 17.14
N GLY A 130 -3.76 14.82 17.00
CA GLY A 130 -2.76 14.23 17.91
C GLY A 130 -2.55 12.72 17.71
N GLY A 131 -3.10 12.15 16.64
CA GLY A 131 -2.99 10.72 16.31
C GLY A 131 -1.73 10.33 15.55
N VAL A 132 -0.82 11.26 15.27
CA VAL A 132 0.45 11.00 14.59
C VAL A 132 1.60 11.58 15.40
N ILE A 133 2.67 10.81 15.50
CA ILE A 133 3.93 11.26 16.08
C ILE A 133 5.04 11.17 15.03
N ASN A 134 6.02 12.07 15.14
CA ASN A 134 7.14 12.17 14.22
C ASN A 134 8.47 12.21 14.97
N GLY A 135 9.52 11.72 14.32
CA GLY A 135 10.89 11.69 14.83
C GLY A 135 11.32 10.32 15.32
N PHE A 136 12.56 9.94 14.99
CA PHE A 136 13.11 8.60 15.18
C PHE A 136 12.88 8.03 16.60
N GLU A 137 13.30 8.74 17.65
CA GLU A 137 13.22 8.24 19.03
C GLU A 137 11.78 8.05 19.52
N LYS A 138 10.89 9.00 19.19
CA LYS A 138 9.47 8.98 19.58
C LYS A 138 8.74 7.84 18.88
N VAL A 139 8.99 7.68 17.59
CA VAL A 139 8.43 6.60 16.76
C VAL A 139 8.92 5.26 17.27
N LEU A 140 10.23 5.08 17.45
CA LEU A 140 10.81 3.83 17.95
C LEU A 140 10.21 3.41 19.31
N THR A 141 10.07 4.37 20.23
CA THR A 141 9.47 4.14 21.55
C THR A 141 8.00 3.72 21.44
N SER A 142 7.23 4.35 20.55
CA SER A 142 5.80 4.06 20.38
C SER A 142 5.53 2.75 19.65
N VAL A 143 6.39 2.38 18.71
CA VAL A 143 6.38 1.06 18.07
C VAL A 143 6.69 -0.02 19.10
N LYS A 144 7.79 0.12 19.87
CA LYS A 144 8.16 -0.86 20.89
C LYS A 144 7.14 -1.02 22.02
N SER A 145 6.43 0.06 22.37
CA SER A 145 5.39 0.03 23.40
C SER A 145 4.00 -0.37 22.89
N GLY A 146 3.87 -0.77 21.61
CA GLY A 146 2.59 -1.22 21.04
C GLY A 146 1.54 -0.13 20.82
N LYS A 147 1.92 1.15 20.96
CA LYS A 147 1.00 2.31 20.78
C LYS A 147 0.80 2.68 19.31
N ALA A 148 1.77 2.35 18.46
CA ALA A 148 1.71 2.58 17.03
C ALA A 148 0.84 1.52 16.34
N ALA A 149 -0.14 1.95 15.56
CA ALA A 149 -0.93 1.08 14.70
C ALA A 149 -0.30 0.90 13.31
N TRP A 150 0.45 1.90 12.83
CA TRP A 150 1.23 1.85 11.60
C TRP A 150 2.55 2.59 11.76
N LEU A 151 3.61 2.03 11.17
CA LEU A 151 4.85 2.73 10.92
C LEU A 151 4.78 3.40 9.54
N ILE A 152 5.22 4.64 9.45
CA ILE A 152 5.25 5.43 8.21
C ILE A 152 6.67 5.95 8.04
N GLU A 153 7.31 5.59 6.94
CA GLU A 153 8.69 5.92 6.61
C GLU A 153 8.74 6.60 5.26
N ALA A 154 9.52 7.68 5.16
CA ALA A 154 9.79 8.31 3.88
C ALA A 154 10.57 7.35 2.96
N SER A 155 10.17 7.23 1.70
CA SER A 155 10.80 6.36 0.71
C SER A 155 12.27 6.71 0.46
N ASP A 156 12.60 7.98 0.61
CA ASP A 156 13.90 8.63 0.44
C ASP A 156 14.64 8.88 1.78
N GLY A 157 14.16 8.29 2.88
CA GLY A 157 14.81 8.35 4.18
C GLY A 157 16.12 7.55 4.27
N ALA A 158 17.01 7.96 5.17
CA ALA A 158 18.29 7.29 5.40
C ALA A 158 18.12 5.83 5.88
N GLU A 159 18.97 4.94 5.36
CA GLU A 159 18.79 3.49 5.55
C GLU A 159 19.00 3.03 6.99
N ASP A 160 19.98 3.59 7.71
CA ASP A 160 20.31 3.15 9.08
C ASP A 160 19.13 3.36 10.04
N GLY A 161 18.54 4.55 10.04
CA GLY A 161 17.37 4.87 10.87
C GLY A 161 16.16 4.02 10.48
N ARG A 162 15.89 3.93 9.17
CA ARG A 162 14.81 3.10 8.62
C ARG A 162 14.94 1.63 9.05
N ASN A 163 16.11 1.02 8.89
CA ASN A 163 16.31 -0.40 9.20
C ASN A 163 16.06 -0.73 10.69
N LYS A 164 16.42 0.18 11.59
CA LYS A 164 16.14 0.05 13.04
C LYS A 164 14.63 0.09 13.31
N LEU A 165 13.90 0.99 12.67
CA LEU A 165 12.44 1.10 12.82
C LEU A 165 11.70 -0.07 12.17
N LEU A 166 12.12 -0.51 10.98
CA LEU A 166 11.57 -1.70 10.33
C LEU A 166 11.78 -2.96 11.18
N ALA A 167 12.94 -3.11 11.82
CA ALA A 167 13.19 -4.21 12.75
C ALA A 167 12.24 -4.18 13.96
N ALA A 168 12.02 -2.99 14.55
CA ALA A 168 11.08 -2.82 15.64
C ALA A 168 9.63 -3.12 15.21
N ALA A 169 9.21 -2.62 14.04
CA ALA A 169 7.87 -2.86 13.50
C ALA A 169 7.61 -4.35 13.22
N ARG A 170 8.61 -5.07 12.70
CA ARG A 170 8.54 -6.54 12.51
C ARG A 170 8.40 -7.28 13.84
N ALA A 171 9.11 -6.85 14.88
CA ALA A 171 9.06 -7.50 16.19
C ALA A 171 7.67 -7.42 16.83
N VAL A 172 6.93 -6.33 16.60
CA VAL A 172 5.56 -6.14 17.10
C VAL A 172 4.47 -6.40 16.05
N ASN A 173 4.86 -6.86 14.85
CA ASN A 173 3.98 -7.17 13.72
C ASN A 173 2.98 -6.05 13.35
N ILE A 174 3.47 -4.82 13.20
CA ILE A 174 2.66 -3.71 12.67
C ILE A 174 2.94 -3.46 11.18
N PRO A 175 1.93 -3.03 10.42
CA PRO A 175 2.09 -2.68 9.01
C PRO A 175 2.94 -1.41 8.80
N VAL A 176 3.57 -1.34 7.62
CA VAL A 176 4.48 -0.25 7.23
C VAL A 176 4.00 0.41 5.95
N ALA A 177 4.07 1.74 5.90
CA ALA A 177 3.91 2.54 4.69
C ALA A 177 5.23 3.26 4.38
N GLY A 178 5.87 2.88 3.29
CA GLY A 178 7.18 3.36 2.82
C GLY A 178 7.17 4.06 1.47
N LEU A 179 5.98 4.32 0.91
CA LEU A 179 5.79 4.75 -0.49
C LEU A 179 5.75 6.27 -0.72
N PHE A 180 5.73 7.07 0.34
CA PHE A 180 5.65 8.53 0.26
C PHE A 180 7.03 9.14 0.46
N SER A 181 7.36 10.20 -0.29
CA SER A 181 8.61 10.93 -0.07
C SER A 181 8.56 11.78 1.21
N ASN A 182 9.73 12.20 1.69
CA ASN A 182 9.83 13.17 2.77
C ASN A 182 9.06 14.45 2.46
N ASP A 183 9.08 14.93 1.21
CA ASP A 183 8.36 16.15 0.81
C ASP A 183 6.84 15.96 0.89
N GLU A 184 6.32 14.84 0.39
CA GLU A 184 4.88 14.53 0.47
C GLU A 184 4.41 14.43 1.91
N LEU A 185 5.19 13.73 2.75
CA LEU A 185 4.92 13.58 4.17
C LEU A 185 5.02 14.93 4.90
N SER A 186 6.00 15.76 4.55
CA SER A 186 6.22 17.09 5.14
C SER A 186 5.05 18.02 4.86
N VAL A 187 4.56 18.03 3.61
CA VAL A 187 3.37 18.80 3.21
C VAL A 187 2.12 18.27 3.92
N ALA A 188 1.90 16.96 3.92
CA ALA A 188 0.71 16.35 4.53
C ALA A 188 0.64 16.59 6.03
N MET A 189 1.78 16.45 6.70
CA MET A 189 1.89 16.62 8.14
C MET A 189 2.11 18.07 8.54
N GLY A 190 2.43 19.00 7.64
CA GLY A 190 2.70 20.40 7.97
C GLY A 190 3.88 20.55 8.94
N GLN A 191 4.97 19.82 8.66
CA GLN A 191 6.23 19.83 9.40
C GLN A 191 7.38 19.66 8.42
N GLU A 192 8.54 20.23 8.74
CA GLU A 192 9.77 19.95 8.00
C GLU A 192 10.37 18.60 8.43
N ASN A 193 10.99 17.89 7.48
CA ASN A 193 11.72 16.63 7.71
C ASN A 193 10.90 15.52 8.36
N ALA A 194 9.76 15.24 7.75
CA ALA A 194 8.81 14.18 8.08
C ALA A 194 9.30 12.77 7.68
N ILE A 195 10.52 12.40 8.06
CA ILE A 195 11.15 11.14 7.60
C ILE A 195 10.55 9.90 8.30
N HIS A 196 10.39 9.98 9.62
CA HIS A 196 9.92 8.88 10.46
C HIS A 196 8.65 9.30 11.19
N ALA A 197 7.58 8.54 10.99
CA ALA A 197 6.27 8.82 11.54
C ALA A 197 5.58 7.53 12.04
N ALA A 198 4.69 7.67 13.01
CA ALA A 198 3.80 6.60 13.41
C ALA A 198 2.37 7.12 13.56
N LEU A 199 1.42 6.40 12.96
CA LEU A 199 0.00 6.57 13.22
C LEU A 199 -0.34 5.79 14.49
N LEU A 200 -0.76 6.50 15.52
CA LEU A 200 -1.17 5.90 16.79
C LEU A 200 -2.55 5.24 16.67
N GLY A 201 -2.83 4.32 17.60
CA GLY A 201 -4.18 3.75 17.76
C GLY A 201 -5.26 4.83 17.87
N GLY A 202 -6.41 4.61 17.22
CA GLY A 202 -7.54 5.54 17.29
C GLY A 202 -8.49 5.47 16.09
N ARG A 203 -9.47 6.38 16.08
CA ARG A 203 -10.57 6.38 15.10
C ARG A 203 -10.13 6.52 13.64
N ARG A 204 -8.95 7.11 13.38
CA ARG A 204 -8.43 7.34 12.03
C ARG A 204 -7.78 6.10 11.42
N VAL A 205 -7.33 5.14 12.23
CA VAL A 205 -6.59 3.96 11.77
C VAL A 205 -7.38 3.16 10.75
N GLN A 206 -8.63 2.80 11.05
CA GLN A 206 -9.46 2.00 10.14
C GLN A 206 -9.68 2.71 8.80
N ARG A 207 -9.93 4.03 8.83
CA ARG A 207 -10.16 4.79 7.60
C ARG A 207 -8.89 4.90 6.76
N TRP A 208 -7.76 5.15 7.40
CA TRP A 208 -6.47 5.27 6.72
C TRP A 208 -6.02 3.90 6.15
N ALA A 209 -6.14 2.82 6.93
CA ALA A 209 -5.89 1.45 6.48
C ALA A 209 -6.77 1.06 5.27
N ALA A 210 -8.02 1.50 5.22
CA ALA A 210 -8.91 1.25 4.07
C ALA A 210 -8.56 2.07 2.80
N GLU A 211 -7.90 3.22 2.92
CA GLU A 211 -7.33 3.89 1.73
C GLU A 211 -6.02 3.19 1.31
N MET A 212 -5.16 2.82 2.26
CA MET A 212 -3.91 2.11 1.99
C MET A 212 -4.13 0.74 1.34
N ALA A 213 -5.14 0.00 1.78
CA ALA A 213 -5.54 -1.26 1.15
C ALA A 213 -6.07 -1.08 -0.29
N ARG A 214 -6.60 0.11 -0.62
CA ARG A 214 -6.97 0.43 -2.01
C ARG A 214 -5.76 0.84 -2.84
N LEU A 215 -4.85 1.61 -2.25
CA LEU A 215 -3.62 2.05 -2.88
C LEU A 215 -2.67 0.88 -3.19
N SER A 216 -2.64 -0.14 -2.34
CA SER A 216 -1.78 -1.32 -2.51
C SER A 216 -2.05 -2.12 -3.79
N GLY A 217 -3.23 -1.98 -4.41
CA GLY A 217 -3.51 -2.60 -5.71
C GLY A 217 -3.06 -1.75 -6.92
N PHE A 218 -2.51 -0.56 -6.70
CA PHE A 218 -1.96 0.31 -7.74
C PHE A 218 -0.44 0.47 -7.66
N GLU A 219 0.13 0.37 -6.46
CA GLU A 219 1.57 0.41 -6.20
C GLU A 219 1.93 -0.34 -4.88
N PRO A 220 3.16 -0.86 -4.73
CA PRO A 220 3.61 -1.44 -3.48
C PRO A 220 3.62 -0.42 -2.34
N LEU A 221 3.21 -0.84 -1.13
CA LEU A 221 3.21 0.05 0.04
C LEU A 221 4.60 0.31 0.61
N THR A 222 5.59 -0.49 0.24
CA THR A 222 7.00 -0.33 0.60
C THR A 222 7.88 -0.56 -0.62
N PRO A 223 8.98 0.19 -0.77
CA PRO A 223 9.98 -0.05 -1.80
C PRO A 223 10.49 -1.51 -1.80
N PRO A 224 10.67 -2.16 -2.96
CA PRO A 224 11.06 -3.57 -3.05
C PRO A 224 12.42 -3.91 -2.43
N ASP A 225 13.31 -2.93 -2.35
CA ASP A 225 14.67 -2.99 -1.80
C ASP A 225 14.72 -3.00 -0.27
N TRP A 226 13.63 -2.68 0.43
CA TRP A 226 13.57 -2.70 1.91
C TRP A 226 13.51 -4.12 2.50
N GLY A 227 13.59 -5.15 1.65
CA GLY A 227 13.60 -6.56 2.01
C GLY A 227 12.20 -7.14 2.24
N ARG A 228 11.94 -8.33 1.68
CA ARG A 228 10.68 -9.06 1.86
C ARG A 228 10.54 -9.68 3.25
N GLY A 229 10.46 -8.85 4.28
CA GLY A 229 9.71 -9.22 5.49
C GLY A 229 8.26 -8.99 5.15
N ARG A 230 7.41 -10.03 5.15
CA ARG A 230 5.95 -9.85 5.01
C ARG A 230 5.49 -9.00 6.19
N PHE A 231 5.44 -7.68 6.02
CA PHE A 231 4.57 -6.84 6.83
C PHE A 231 3.17 -7.42 6.62
N SER A 232 2.41 -7.60 7.69
CA SER A 232 1.06 -8.11 7.58
C SER A 232 0.28 -7.19 6.65
N GLU A 233 0.08 -7.61 5.40
CA GLU A 233 -1.01 -7.12 4.58
C GLU A 233 -2.28 -7.29 5.42
N PRO A 234 -3.23 -6.35 5.40
CA PRO A 234 -4.50 -6.52 6.09
C PRO A 234 -5.18 -7.80 5.56
N SER A 235 -4.95 -8.90 6.28
CA SER A 235 -5.28 -10.24 5.80
C SER A 235 -6.75 -10.50 6.04
N THR A 236 -7.51 -10.71 4.97
CA THR A 236 -8.83 -11.33 5.08
C THR A 236 -8.60 -12.83 5.17
N ARG A 237 -8.87 -13.42 6.33
CA ARG A 237 -9.00 -14.88 6.44
C ARG A 237 -10.23 -15.30 5.63
N GLU A 238 -9.99 -15.98 4.50
CA GLU A 238 -11.01 -16.77 3.83
C GLU A 238 -11.56 -17.81 4.82
N ARG A 239 -12.80 -17.60 5.30
CA ARG A 239 -13.57 -18.67 5.93
C ARG A 239 -14.21 -19.51 4.84
N GLY A 240 -13.77 -20.76 4.70
CA GLY A 240 -14.57 -21.78 4.03
C GLY A 240 -13.78 -22.93 3.40
N ARG A 241 -13.36 -23.90 4.19
CA ARG A 241 -13.31 -25.30 3.72
C ARG A 241 -13.94 -26.20 4.79
N PRO A 242 -15.00 -26.96 4.50
CA PRO A 242 -15.49 -27.96 5.43
C PRO A 242 -14.51 -29.14 5.47
N SER A 243 -14.32 -29.65 6.68
CA SER A 243 -13.59 -30.88 6.98
C SER A 243 -14.10 -32.05 6.16
N ALA A 244 -13.19 -32.76 5.50
CA ALA A 244 -13.39 -34.15 5.09
C ALA A 244 -12.29 -35.00 5.71
N VAL A 245 -12.68 -35.73 6.75
CA VAL A 245 -11.96 -36.88 7.30
C VAL A 245 -12.09 -38.04 6.30
N GLY A 246 -10.99 -38.75 6.04
CA GLY A 246 -11.03 -39.99 5.26
C GLY A 246 -9.64 -40.47 4.88
N GLN A 247 -9.03 -41.27 5.75
CA GLN A 247 -7.76 -41.96 5.55
C GLN A 247 -7.82 -42.92 4.36
N GLN A 248 -6.77 -42.99 3.54
CA GLN A 248 -6.31 -44.26 2.97
C GLN A 248 -4.85 -44.21 2.54
N LYS A 249 -4.16 -45.30 2.90
CA LYS A 249 -2.74 -45.65 2.85
C LYS A 249 -2.26 -45.89 1.41
N PRO A 250 -0.99 -45.61 1.04
CA PRO A 250 -0.46 -45.97 -0.27
C PRO A 250 0.03 -47.42 -0.28
N SER A 251 -0.31 -48.17 -1.33
CA SER A 251 0.36 -49.43 -1.69
C SER A 251 0.62 -49.50 -3.19
N SER A 252 1.83 -49.99 -3.52
CA SER A 252 2.21 -50.79 -4.71
C SER A 252 2.00 -50.13 -6.08
N SER A 253 3.04 -49.71 -6.81
CA SER A 253 4.07 -50.48 -7.55
C SER A 253 3.77 -50.52 -9.05
N GLU A 254 4.84 -50.61 -9.84
CA GLU A 254 4.90 -50.79 -11.30
C GLU A 254 4.72 -49.51 -12.14
N ALA A 255 5.38 -49.32 -13.28
CA ALA A 255 6.61 -49.83 -13.87
C ALA A 255 6.88 -48.99 -15.12
N VAL A 256 8.16 -48.75 -15.43
CA VAL A 256 8.77 -48.75 -16.77
C VAL A 256 8.23 -47.78 -17.84
N GLY A 257 9.14 -46.95 -18.34
CA GLY A 257 8.98 -46.22 -19.61
C GLY A 257 10.19 -45.36 -19.94
N GLN A 258 11.34 -45.99 -20.19
CA GLN A 258 12.49 -45.31 -20.80
C GLN A 258 12.20 -45.05 -22.28
N GLN A 259 12.49 -43.85 -22.78
CA GLN A 259 13.07 -43.71 -24.12
C GLN A 259 13.88 -42.41 -24.27
N LYS A 260 14.98 -42.60 -24.99
CA LYS A 260 16.23 -41.85 -25.10
C LYS A 260 16.12 -40.62 -26.02
N PRO A 261 16.91 -39.55 -25.80
CA PRO A 261 17.01 -38.44 -26.75
C PRO A 261 18.00 -38.76 -27.89
N SER A 262 17.63 -38.46 -29.13
CA SER A 262 18.55 -38.45 -30.28
C SER A 262 18.72 -37.04 -30.83
N SER A 263 19.98 -36.60 -30.76
CA SER A 263 20.64 -35.56 -31.52
C SER A 263 20.43 -35.63 -33.04
N SER A 264 20.42 -34.48 -33.71
CA SER A 264 21.33 -34.22 -34.84
C SER A 264 21.27 -32.76 -35.28
N GLU A 265 22.47 -32.18 -35.37
CA GLU A 265 22.83 -30.88 -35.95
C GLU A 265 22.52 -30.83 -37.46
N ALA A 266 22.22 -29.63 -37.97
CA ALA A 266 22.60 -29.24 -39.33
C ALA A 266 22.71 -27.69 -39.45
N VAL A 267 23.97 -27.29 -39.48
CA VAL A 267 24.60 -26.10 -40.08
C VAL A 267 23.79 -25.39 -41.18
N GLY A 268 23.71 -24.06 -41.09
CA GLY A 268 23.32 -23.17 -42.18
C GLY A 268 23.97 -21.80 -42.00
N GLN A 269 25.09 -21.59 -42.70
CA GLN A 269 25.85 -20.35 -42.77
C GLN A 269 25.06 -19.27 -43.54
N HIS A 270 25.10 -18.00 -43.12
CA HIS A 270 25.24 -16.84 -44.02
C HIS A 270 25.43 -15.53 -43.23
N LYS A 271 26.54 -14.84 -43.51
CA LYS A 271 26.87 -13.44 -43.20
C LYS A 271 27.89 -13.00 -44.28
N PRO A 272 28.14 -11.71 -44.56
CA PRO A 272 27.30 -10.51 -44.57
C PRO A 272 27.23 -9.88 -45.97
N SER A 273 26.38 -8.86 -46.17
CA SER A 273 26.60 -7.86 -47.22
C SER A 273 26.42 -6.46 -46.64
N SER A 274 27.47 -5.67 -46.83
CA SER A 274 27.64 -4.25 -46.58
C SER A 274 27.30 -3.45 -47.83
N SER A 275 26.66 -2.28 -47.66
CA SER A 275 27.11 -1.06 -48.35
C SER A 275 26.49 0.19 -47.71
N GLU A 276 27.38 1.14 -47.48
CA GLU A 276 27.16 2.50 -47.02
C GLU A 276 26.51 3.36 -48.11
N ALA A 277 25.70 4.34 -47.71
CA ALA A 277 25.60 5.61 -48.41
C ALA A 277 25.30 6.73 -47.40
N VAL A 278 26.34 7.51 -47.15
CA VAL A 278 26.38 8.75 -46.38
C VAL A 278 25.54 9.82 -47.07
N GLY A 279 24.58 10.41 -46.36
CA GLY A 279 23.88 11.63 -46.74
C GLY A 279 24.06 12.70 -45.67
N GLN A 280 25.03 13.59 -45.89
CA GLN A 280 25.22 14.81 -45.10
C GLN A 280 24.21 15.87 -45.56
N GLN A 281 23.52 16.54 -44.64
CA GLN A 281 23.14 17.94 -44.83
C GLN A 281 23.01 18.68 -43.49
N LYS A 282 23.78 19.76 -43.41
CA LYS A 282 23.96 20.74 -42.32
C LYS A 282 22.69 21.60 -42.12
N PRO A 283 22.53 22.28 -40.97
CA PRO A 283 21.35 23.09 -40.66
C PRO A 283 21.49 24.53 -41.18
N SER A 284 20.38 25.13 -41.63
CA SER A 284 20.30 26.55 -41.93
C SER A 284 19.70 27.30 -40.75
N SER A 285 20.54 28.08 -40.07
CA SER A 285 20.19 29.24 -39.28
C SER A 285 19.88 30.43 -40.21
N SER A 286 18.89 31.24 -39.86
CA SER A 286 18.88 32.66 -40.22
C SER A 286 18.00 33.44 -39.24
N GLU A 287 18.68 34.10 -38.30
CA GLU A 287 18.18 35.27 -37.58
C GLU A 287 17.93 36.40 -38.59
N ALA A 288 16.83 37.12 -38.42
CA ALA A 288 16.62 38.43 -39.03
C ALA A 288 16.30 39.42 -37.90
N VAL A 289 17.27 40.30 -37.70
CA VAL A 289 17.25 41.51 -36.86
C VAL A 289 16.24 42.50 -37.43
N GLY A 290 15.38 43.05 -36.56
CA GLY A 290 14.53 44.21 -36.84
C GLY A 290 14.61 45.19 -35.67
N GLN A 291 15.33 46.28 -35.89
CA GLN A 291 15.64 47.36 -34.94
C GLN A 291 14.51 48.40 -34.86
N SER A 292 14.24 48.84 -33.62
CA SER A 292 13.98 50.22 -33.14
C SER A 292 12.96 51.18 -33.80
N GLY A 293 12.17 51.81 -32.92
CA GLY A 293 11.43 53.08 -33.11
C GLY A 293 10.30 53.15 -32.07
N ASP A 294 10.57 53.53 -30.82
CA ASP A 294 10.76 54.87 -30.26
C ASP A 294 9.47 55.71 -30.10
N THR A 295 9.28 56.13 -28.84
CA THR A 295 8.47 57.20 -28.22
C THR A 295 7.04 57.50 -28.67
N SER A 296 6.13 57.32 -27.70
CA SER A 296 4.83 58.01 -27.63
C SER A 296 4.98 59.42 -27.01
N PRO A 297 4.07 60.35 -27.35
CA PRO A 297 4.05 61.72 -26.83
C PRO A 297 3.58 61.85 -25.37
#